data_AF-A0A1G0IA33-F1
#
_entry.id   AF-A0A1G0IA33-F1
#
_cell.length_a   1.000
_cell.length_b   1.000
_cell.length_c   1.000
_cell.angle_alpha   90.00
_cell.angle_beta   90.00
_cell.angle_gamma   90.00
#
_symmetry.space_group_name_H-M   'P 1'
#
loop_
_entity.id
_entity.type
_entity.pdbx_description
1 polymer ?
#
loop_
_entity_poly.entity_id
_entity_poly.type
_entity_poly.pdbx_seq_one_letter_code
_entity_poly.pdbx_strand_id
1 'polypeptide(L)'
;MEDKLIKSAWNSYLARVIPADAPIVQVTESRRAFYAGAQALLGTLMARLDPDKEPTEADLVMMDSIKAELDQFARDVQAGKA
;
A
#
# COMPACT_ATOMS: atom_id res chain seq x y z
N MET A 1 23.00 -6.73 -2.47
CA MET A 1 21.91 -6.29 -3.37
C MET A 1 20.96 -5.46 -2.55
N GLU A 2 20.62 -4.28 -3.03
CA GLU A 2 19.68 -3.39 -2.35
C GLU A 2 18.27 -3.99 -2.41
N ASP A 3 17.70 -4.36 -1.26
CA ASP A 3 16.36 -4.94 -1.19
C ASP A 3 15.31 -3.89 -1.50
N LYS A 4 14.84 -3.87 -2.75
CA LYS A 4 13.81 -2.93 -3.20
C LYS A 4 12.43 -3.44 -2.76
N LEU A 5 12.09 -3.23 -1.49
CA LEU A 5 10.84 -3.68 -0.86
C LEU A 5 9.59 -3.32 -1.69
N ILE A 6 9.48 -2.05 -2.11
CA ILE A 6 8.32 -1.59 -2.92
C ILE A 6 8.28 -2.24 -4.31
N LYS A 7 9.44 -2.50 -4.92
CA LYS A 7 9.52 -3.19 -6.22
C LYS A 7 9.05 -4.65 -6.09
N SER A 8 9.44 -5.33 -5.00
CA SER A 8 8.97 -6.68 -4.71
C SER A 8 7.45 -6.71 -4.50
N ALA A 9 6.92 -5.76 -3.75
CA ALA A 9 5.47 -5.60 -3.57
C ALA A 9 4.74 -5.33 -4.89
N TRP A 10 5.29 -4.48 -5.76
CA TRP A 10 4.75 -4.26 -7.11
C TRP A 10 4.76 -5.56 -7.94
N ASN A 11 5.83 -6.35 -7.92
CA ASN A 11 5.88 -7.60 -8.67
C ASN A 11 4.81 -8.60 -8.19
N SER A 12 4.57 -8.66 -6.88
CA SER A 12 3.48 -9.46 -6.31
C SER A 12 2.10 -8.95 -6.75
N TYR A 13 1.88 -7.62 -6.72
CA TYR A 13 0.64 -7.00 -7.21
C TYR A 13 0.41 -7.31 -8.70
N LEU A 14 1.45 -7.14 -9.54
CA LEU A 14 1.39 -7.43 -10.97
C LEU A 14 0.98 -8.89 -11.24
N ALA A 15 1.56 -9.85 -10.51
CA ALA A 15 1.30 -11.27 -10.70
C ALA A 15 -0.06 -11.74 -10.15
N ARG A 16 -0.62 -11.06 -9.15
CA ARG A 16 -1.80 -11.53 -8.41
C ARG A 16 -3.07 -10.72 -8.67
N VAL A 17 -2.94 -9.49 -9.15
CA VAL A 17 -4.06 -8.54 -9.28
C VAL A 17 -4.33 -8.16 -10.73
N ILE A 18 -3.29 -7.95 -11.54
CA ILE A 18 -3.48 -7.58 -12.94
C ILE A 18 -3.68 -8.84 -13.79
N PRO A 19 -4.73 -8.90 -14.64
CA PRO A 19 -4.90 -9.99 -15.60
C PRO A 19 -3.68 -10.18 -16.51
N ALA A 20 -3.32 -11.43 -16.82
CA ALA A 20 -2.14 -11.73 -17.63
C ALA A 20 -2.22 -11.19 -19.06
N ASP A 21 -3.43 -10.98 -19.56
CA ASP A 21 -3.77 -10.43 -20.88
C ASP A 21 -4.12 -8.93 -20.83
N ALA A 22 -3.93 -8.27 -19.67
CA ALA A 22 -4.21 -6.85 -19.54
C ALA A 22 -3.39 -6.02 -20.55
N PRO A 23 -4.01 -5.04 -21.24
CA PRO A 23 -3.28 -4.14 -22.14
C PRO A 23 -2.14 -3.41 -21.42
N ILE A 24 -1.06 -3.11 -22.16
CA ILE A 24 0.12 -2.43 -21.60
C ILE A 24 -0.21 -1.09 -20.91
N VAL A 25 -1.24 -0.38 -21.40
CA VAL A 25 -1.72 0.85 -20.78
C VAL A 25 -2.25 0.59 -19.36
N GLN A 26 -3.01 -0.49 -19.14
CA GLN A 26 -3.53 -0.85 -17.82
C GLN A 26 -2.38 -1.20 -16.87
N VAL A 27 -1.40 -1.98 -17.32
CA VAL A 27 -0.20 -2.28 -16.52
C VAL A 27 0.55 -1.01 -16.13
N THR A 28 0.68 -0.06 -17.07
CA THR A 28 1.40 1.19 -16.85
C THR A 28 0.68 2.11 -15.87
N GLU A 29 -0.62 2.32 -16.05
CA GLU A 29 -1.39 3.17 -15.14
C GLU A 29 -1.52 2.52 -13.75
N SER A 30 -1.71 1.20 -13.66
CA SER A 30 -1.71 0.50 -12.37
C SER A 30 -0.37 0.64 -11.65
N ARG A 31 0.76 0.61 -12.37
CA ARG A 31 2.09 0.84 -11.76
C ARG A 31 2.24 2.24 -11.22
N ARG A 32 1.77 3.25 -11.96
CA ARG A 32 1.78 4.64 -11.49
C ARG A 32 0.92 4.81 -10.24
N ALA A 33 -0.31 4.28 -10.26
CA ALA A 33 -1.22 4.31 -9.13
C ALA A 33 -0.64 3.60 -7.89
N PHE A 34 -0.06 2.42 -8.06
CA PHE A 34 0.56 1.66 -6.96
C PHE A 34 1.69 2.44 -6.28
N TYR A 35 2.61 3.00 -7.06
CA TYR A 35 3.73 3.78 -6.50
C TYR A 35 3.28 5.12 -5.92
N ALA A 36 2.30 5.79 -6.54
CA ALA A 36 1.72 7.01 -5.99
C ALA A 36 1.02 6.75 -4.63
N GLY A 37 0.25 5.67 -4.53
CA GLY A 37 -0.39 5.24 -3.28
C GLY A 37 0.63 4.87 -2.20
N ALA A 38 1.69 4.13 -2.57
CA ALA A 38 2.77 3.80 -1.64
C ALA A 38 3.48 5.05 -1.11
N GLN A 39 3.77 6.02 -1.98
CA GLN A 39 4.37 7.31 -1.59
C GLN A 39 3.43 8.12 -0.69
N ALA A 40 2.13 8.16 -0.99
CA ALA A 40 1.15 8.87 -0.18
C ALA A 40 0.99 8.26 1.22
N LEU A 41 0.94 6.92 1.31
CA LEU A 41 0.91 6.21 2.59
C LEU A 41 2.19 6.48 3.40
N LEU A 42 3.37 6.34 2.77
CA LEU A 42 4.64 6.63 3.44
C LEU A 42 4.71 8.07 3.93
N GLY A 43 4.31 9.04 3.11
CA GLY A 43 4.26 10.45 3.48
C GLY A 43 3.31 10.70 4.66
N THR A 44 2.16 10.03 4.70
CA THR A 44 1.21 10.12 5.82
C THR A 44 1.82 9.59 7.12
N LEU A 45 2.51 8.45 7.06
CA LEU A 45 3.18 7.87 8.22
C LEU A 45 4.33 8.76 8.70
N MET A 46 5.19 9.23 7.80
CA MET A 46 6.34 10.07 8.13
C MET A 46 5.95 11.47 8.64
N ALA A 47 4.81 12.01 8.20
CA ALA A 47 4.33 13.31 8.70
C ALA A 47 3.80 13.24 10.15
N ARG A 48 3.50 12.04 10.63
CA ARG A 48 2.89 11.81 11.94
C ARG A 48 3.87 11.24 12.95
N LEU A 49 4.79 10.38 12.48
CA LEU A 49 5.84 9.79 13.32
C LEU A 49 7.05 10.73 13.38
N ASP A 50 7.43 11.14 14.58
CA ASP A 50 8.70 11.81 14.83
C ASP A 50 9.82 10.74 14.85
N PRO A 51 10.77 10.77 13.90
CA PRO A 51 11.79 9.71 13.78
C PRO A 51 12.76 9.65 14.96
N ASP A 52 12.86 10.71 15.76
CA ASP A 52 13.79 10.82 16.89
C ASP A 52 13.14 10.49 18.24
N LYS A 53 11.88 10.03 18.24
CA LYS A 53 11.13 9.70 19.46
C LYS A 53 10.42 8.37 19.35
N GLU A 54 10.23 7.74 20.50
CA GLU A 54 9.33 6.59 20.60
C GLU A 54 7.91 7.00 20.20
N PRO A 55 7.19 6.17 19.41
CA PRO A 55 5.79 6.43 19.06
C PRO A 55 4.93 6.64 20.30
N THR A 56 4.10 7.68 20.27
CA THR A 56 3.12 7.92 21.34
C THR A 56 1.94 6.94 21.22
N GLU A 57 1.12 6.84 22.27
CA GLU A 57 -0.12 6.05 22.21
C GLU A 57 -1.05 6.52 21.08
N ALA A 58 -1.09 7.84 20.80
CA ALA A 58 -1.85 8.39 19.70
C ALA A 58 -1.32 7.93 18.33
N ASP A 59 0.00 7.77 18.19
CA ASP A 59 0.62 7.25 16.98
C ASP A 59 0.26 5.78 16.74
N LEU A 60 0.26 4.98 17.80
CA LEU A 60 -0.15 3.58 17.74
C LEU A 60 -1.62 3.43 17.35
N VAL A 61 -2.52 4.22 17.97
CA VAL A 61 -3.95 4.22 17.63
C VAL A 61 -4.20 4.59 16.17
N MET A 62 -3.44 5.56 15.63
CA MET A 62 -3.50 5.91 14.22
C MET A 62 -3.03 4.73 13.34
N MET A 63 -1.91 4.08 13.67
CA MET A 63 -1.42 2.94 12.90
C MET A 63 -2.43 1.77 12.89
N ASP A 64 -3.05 1.49 14.03
CA ASP A 64 -4.11 0.48 14.15
C ASP A 64 -5.34 0.86 13.32
N SER A 65 -5.70 2.15 13.27
CA SER A 65 -6.82 2.65 12.45
C SER A 65 -6.56 2.44 10.96
N ILE A 66 -5.35 2.80 10.48
CA ILE A 66 -4.93 2.57 9.09
C ILE A 66 -4.96 1.07 8.78
N LYS A 67 -4.42 0.24 9.68
CA LYS A 67 -4.43 -1.22 9.50
C LYS A 67 -5.85 -1.77 9.41
N ALA A 68 -6.75 -1.33 10.30
CA ALA A 68 -8.14 -1.77 10.31
C ALA A 68 -8.87 -1.40 9.02
N GLU A 69 -8.64 -0.19 8.49
CA GLU A 69 -9.19 0.26 7.21
C GLU A 69 -8.71 -0.62 6.05
N LEU A 70 -7.41 -0.87 5.95
CA LEU A 70 -6.83 -1.71 4.91
C LEU A 70 -7.30 -3.18 4.99
N ASP A 71 -7.37 -3.74 6.20
CA ASP A 71 -7.88 -5.10 6.42
C ASP A 71 -9.35 -5.21 6.03
N GLN A 72 -10.15 -4.17 6.31
CA GLN A 72 -11.55 -4.11 5.91
C GLN A 72 -11.68 -4.07 4.40
N PHE A 73 -10.94 -3.20 3.73
CA PHE A 73 -10.92 -3.14 2.27
C PHE A 73 -10.53 -4.48 1.64
N ALA A 74 -9.51 -5.16 2.19
CA ALA A 74 -9.11 -6.49 1.72
C ALA A 74 -10.22 -7.54 1.85
N ARG A 75 -10.99 -7.51 2.95
CA ARG A 75 -12.18 -8.36 3.12
C ARG A 75 -13.27 -8.05 2.11
N ASP A 76 -13.49 -6.77 1.81
CA ASP A 76 -14.50 -6.34 0.84
C ASP A 76 -14.15 -6.76 -0.59
N VAL A 77 -12.87 -6.69 -0.97
CA VAL A 77 -12.38 -7.25 -2.24
C VAL A 77 -12.62 -8.77 -2.31
N GLN A 78 -12.30 -9.51 -1.25
CA GLN A 78 -12.57 -10.96 -1.20
C GLN A 78 -14.07 -11.29 -1.31
N ALA A 79 -14.92 -10.41 -0.80
CA ALA A 79 -16.37 -10.53 -0.88
C ALA A 79 -16.96 -10.03 -2.22
N GLY A 80 -16.15 -9.49 -3.14
CA GLY A 80 -16.60 -8.92 -4.41
C GLY A 80 -17.38 -7.61 -4.26
N LYS A 81 -17.16 -6.85 -3.18
CA LYS A 81 -17.83 -5.58 -2.87
C LYS A 81 -16.98 -4.35 -3.19
N ALA A 82 -15.72 -4.55 -3.56
CA ALA A 82 -14.74 -3.53 -3.92
C ALA A 82 -13.88 -4.03 -5.08
#